data_AF-A0AAV6PMN6-F1
#
_entry.id   AF-A0AAV6PMN6-F1
#
_cell.length_a   1.000
_cell.length_b   1.000
_cell.length_c   1.000
_cell.angle_alpha   90.00
_cell.angle_beta   90.00
_cell.angle_gamma   90.00
#
_symmetry.space_group_name_H-M   'P 1'
#
loop_
_entity.id
_entity.type
_entity.pdbx_description
1 polymer ?
#
loop_
_entity_poly.entity_id
_entity_poly.type
_entity_poly.pdbx_seq_one_letter_code
_entity_poly.pdbx_strand_id
1 'polypeptide(L)'
;MAAVEDNWRLAELLLQSGATVDARNNHNQTALFHAVAGGNEKTVTVLLNAGAKVDYDVINEAIKHTQESILHLLLANAKGALSEEVLGPALFSAVKQNQHAMVTVLTDSGANVNVCDKRGYTPLLLSAELGHTEVFRVLLAKQAKINATLSDLSSALHLAVHSGSVPIVQTLLEKGLDPNITGPKAQNPLHLAAQCNRCDLVGVLVKAGAQVNAVAQDGLTPLHLASQHNHADTVIQLLQNKAESGLKDRQGRTALHWAASSHGGSRVVDLLLSAKADPTPTDHEKKSALHLAAVAGNLKAVNSLLSRKAKGDAKDMDGSTALHHAASGGHASVVSALLRSLNKKGIEERNAWRKTPLHAAAEKGHDSVAVLLLEAGAKLNTTDHSKDTPLHCAARGGHQEVVKRLVNWGQAGQRKGNLKATNNVGKTPLQVAESGDSPEHETVATLLKRKMFLIK
;
A
#
# COMPACT_ATOMS: atom_id res chain seq x y z
N MET A 1 27.35 -32.00 -31.11
CA MET A 1 28.33 -31.15 -31.81
C MET A 1 27.80 -30.71 -33.16
N ALA A 2 27.54 -31.62 -34.12
CA ALA A 2 26.96 -31.24 -35.43
C ALA A 2 25.70 -30.34 -35.31
N ALA A 3 24.81 -30.62 -34.36
CA ALA A 3 23.62 -29.79 -34.10
C ALA A 3 23.92 -28.39 -33.50
N VAL A 4 25.01 -28.25 -32.76
CA VAL A 4 25.48 -26.98 -32.16
C VAL A 4 26.11 -26.08 -33.24
N GLU A 5 26.82 -26.69 -34.19
CA GLU A 5 27.56 -26.01 -35.26
C GLU A 5 26.72 -25.77 -36.54
N ASP A 6 25.40 -26.02 -36.49
CA ASP A 6 24.48 -25.97 -37.63
C ASP A 6 24.91 -26.82 -38.85
N ASN A 7 25.61 -27.93 -38.62
CA ASN A 7 26.01 -28.83 -39.69
C ASN A 7 24.97 -29.92 -39.94
N TRP A 8 23.85 -29.52 -40.56
CA TRP A 8 22.70 -30.40 -40.82
C TRP A 8 23.06 -31.63 -41.68
N ARG A 9 24.01 -31.51 -42.63
CA ARG A 9 24.47 -32.64 -43.46
C ARG A 9 25.24 -33.67 -42.65
N LEU A 10 26.12 -33.20 -41.75
CA LEU A 10 26.84 -34.08 -40.85
C LEU A 10 25.88 -34.75 -39.86
N ALA A 11 24.89 -34.02 -39.35
CA ALA A 11 23.86 -34.57 -38.50
C ALA A 11 23.07 -35.69 -39.21
N GLU A 12 22.66 -35.47 -40.47
CA GLU A 12 21.96 -36.45 -41.29
C GLU A 12 22.80 -37.74 -41.49
N LEU A 13 24.08 -37.59 -41.84
CA LEU A 13 24.98 -38.72 -42.04
C LEU A 13 25.21 -39.52 -40.74
N LEU A 14 25.34 -38.84 -39.59
CA LEU A 14 25.46 -39.49 -38.29
C LEU A 14 24.20 -40.28 -37.92
N LEU A 15 23.00 -39.75 -38.20
CA LEU A 15 21.73 -40.43 -37.95
C LEU A 15 21.56 -41.66 -38.86
N GLN A 16 21.90 -41.53 -40.15
CA GLN A 16 21.94 -42.67 -41.09
C GLN A 16 22.94 -43.76 -40.65
N SER A 17 24.01 -43.38 -39.96
CA SER A 17 25.01 -44.30 -39.40
C SER A 17 24.59 -44.94 -38.06
N GLY A 18 23.36 -44.70 -37.58
CA GLY A 18 22.82 -45.31 -36.36
C GLY A 18 23.05 -44.50 -35.07
N ALA A 19 23.36 -43.20 -35.16
CA ALA A 19 23.46 -42.35 -33.98
C ALA A 19 22.10 -42.20 -33.27
N THR A 20 22.09 -42.30 -31.93
CA THR A 20 20.88 -42.11 -31.12
C THR A 20 20.43 -40.64 -31.15
N VAL A 21 19.26 -40.37 -31.73
CA VAL A 21 18.73 -39.00 -31.90
C VAL A 21 18.43 -38.29 -30.56
N ASP A 22 17.96 -39.04 -29.56
CA ASP A 22 17.58 -38.51 -28.23
C ASP A 22 18.71 -38.62 -27.18
N ALA A 23 19.98 -38.75 -27.62
CA ALA A 23 21.11 -38.76 -26.69
C ALA A 23 21.18 -37.45 -25.88
N ARG A 24 21.39 -37.57 -24.56
CA ARG A 24 21.41 -36.44 -23.63
C ARG A 24 22.82 -36.14 -23.13
N ASN A 25 23.15 -34.86 -23.01
CA ASN A 25 24.41 -34.41 -22.41
C ASN A 25 24.33 -34.39 -20.86
N ASN A 26 25.42 -33.96 -20.20
CA ASN A 26 25.49 -33.82 -18.73
C ASN A 26 24.48 -32.82 -18.13
N HIS A 27 23.89 -31.96 -18.96
CA HIS A 27 22.84 -31.02 -18.60
C HIS A 27 21.44 -31.52 -18.98
N ASN A 28 21.31 -32.81 -19.33
CA ASN A 28 20.06 -33.45 -19.72
C ASN A 28 19.44 -32.91 -21.04
N GLN A 29 20.23 -32.22 -21.88
CA GLN A 29 19.78 -31.62 -23.14
C GLN A 29 20.06 -32.52 -24.35
N THR A 30 19.13 -32.57 -25.30
CA THR A 30 19.21 -33.35 -26.54
C THR A 30 19.89 -32.58 -27.68
N ALA A 31 20.25 -33.27 -28.77
CA ALA A 31 20.72 -32.60 -29.99
C ALA A 31 19.68 -31.63 -30.57
N LEU A 32 18.38 -31.95 -30.43
CA LEU A 32 17.28 -31.10 -30.85
C LEU A 32 17.24 -29.79 -30.04
N PHE A 33 17.44 -29.86 -28.73
CA PHE A 33 17.52 -28.66 -27.87
C PHE A 33 18.58 -27.67 -28.37
N HIS A 34 19.79 -28.15 -28.69
CA HIS A 34 20.88 -27.29 -29.18
C HIS A 34 20.60 -26.70 -30.56
N ALA A 35 19.97 -27.47 -31.46
CA ALA A 35 19.57 -26.97 -32.77
C ALA A 35 18.51 -25.85 -32.64
N VAL A 36 17.56 -26.00 -31.71
CA VAL A 36 16.55 -24.96 -31.40
C VAL A 36 17.22 -23.73 -30.78
N ALA A 37 18.08 -23.90 -29.78
CA ALA A 37 18.81 -22.80 -29.16
C ALA A 37 19.63 -21.97 -30.17
N GLY A 38 20.16 -22.62 -31.21
CA GLY A 38 20.87 -21.97 -32.31
C GLY A 38 19.98 -21.31 -33.38
N GLY A 39 18.68 -21.60 -33.41
CA GLY A 39 17.79 -21.15 -34.49
C GLY A 39 17.97 -21.91 -35.81
N ASN A 40 18.49 -23.13 -35.73
CA ASN A 40 18.97 -23.90 -36.87
C ASN A 40 17.85 -24.72 -37.54
N GLU A 41 16.95 -24.07 -38.29
CA GLU A 41 15.73 -24.68 -38.86
C GLU A 41 15.98 -25.99 -39.65
N LYS A 42 17.05 -26.02 -40.47
CA LYS A 42 17.39 -27.20 -41.28
C LYS A 42 17.82 -28.37 -40.41
N THR A 43 18.69 -28.09 -39.44
CA THR A 43 19.16 -29.07 -38.45
C THR A 43 18.00 -29.59 -37.61
N VAL A 44 17.08 -28.71 -37.17
CA VAL A 44 15.84 -29.08 -36.47
C VAL A 44 14.99 -30.04 -37.32
N THR A 45 14.79 -29.72 -38.60
CA THR A 45 14.00 -30.57 -39.52
C THR A 45 14.59 -31.97 -39.69
N VAL A 46 15.92 -32.07 -39.86
CA VAL A 46 16.63 -33.35 -39.95
C VAL A 46 16.44 -34.18 -38.68
N LEU A 47 16.57 -33.56 -37.51
CA LEU A 47 16.41 -34.25 -36.23
C LEU A 47 14.97 -34.72 -36.00
N LEU A 48 13.96 -33.90 -36.34
CA LEU A 48 12.55 -34.26 -36.24
C LEU A 48 12.17 -35.41 -37.18
N ASN A 49 12.65 -35.40 -38.43
CA ASN A 49 12.44 -36.48 -39.39
C ASN A 49 13.03 -37.81 -38.89
N ALA A 50 14.18 -37.76 -38.18
CA ALA A 50 14.78 -38.92 -37.54
C ALA A 50 14.03 -39.40 -36.28
N GLY A 51 12.94 -38.73 -35.88
CA GLY A 51 12.09 -39.12 -34.76
C GLY A 51 12.53 -38.58 -33.40
N ALA A 52 13.26 -37.45 -33.37
CA ALA A 52 13.59 -36.76 -32.12
C ALA A 52 12.32 -36.46 -31.30
N LYS A 53 12.38 -36.70 -29.98
CA LYS A 53 11.28 -36.38 -29.07
C LYS A 53 11.21 -34.89 -28.81
N VAL A 54 10.00 -34.34 -28.92
CA VAL A 54 9.70 -32.95 -28.57
C VAL A 54 9.18 -32.94 -27.13
N ASP A 55 9.95 -32.36 -26.22
CA ASP A 55 9.57 -32.16 -24.82
C ASP A 55 9.40 -30.66 -24.49
N TYR A 56 8.99 -30.38 -23.24
CA TYR A 56 8.77 -29.01 -22.78
C TYR A 56 10.04 -28.15 -22.88
N ASP A 57 11.22 -28.69 -22.59
CA ASP A 57 12.46 -27.90 -22.58
C ASP A 57 12.81 -27.43 -24.00
N VAL A 58 12.63 -28.28 -25.02
CA VAL A 58 12.80 -27.92 -26.42
C VAL A 58 11.80 -26.86 -26.87
N ILE A 59 10.51 -27.01 -26.52
CA ILE A 59 9.48 -26.02 -26.87
C ILE A 59 9.73 -24.69 -26.17
N ASN A 60 10.06 -24.72 -24.89
CA ASN A 60 10.29 -23.52 -24.10
C ASN A 60 11.53 -22.76 -24.58
N GLU A 61 12.56 -23.44 -25.09
CA GLU A 61 13.72 -22.77 -25.69
C GLU A 61 13.33 -22.03 -26.99
N ALA A 62 12.48 -22.63 -27.84
CA ALA A 62 11.95 -21.94 -29.02
C ALA A 62 11.13 -20.68 -28.64
N ILE A 63 10.30 -20.76 -27.60
CA ILE A 63 9.52 -19.63 -27.07
C ILE A 63 10.45 -18.55 -26.52
N LYS A 64 11.45 -18.93 -25.72
CA LYS A 64 12.43 -18.00 -25.14
C LYS A 64 13.19 -17.20 -26.19
N HIS A 65 13.45 -17.80 -27.35
CA HIS A 65 14.09 -17.14 -28.48
C HIS A 65 13.10 -16.59 -29.53
N THR A 66 11.79 -16.57 -29.25
CA THR A 66 10.74 -16.06 -30.16
C THR A 66 10.72 -16.69 -31.55
N GLN A 67 11.10 -17.97 -31.66
CA GLN A 67 11.29 -18.64 -32.94
C GLN A 67 9.98 -19.27 -33.44
N GLU A 68 9.15 -18.47 -34.12
CA GLU A 68 7.84 -18.89 -34.64
C GLU A 68 7.92 -20.10 -35.60
N SER A 69 8.80 -20.02 -36.61
CA SER A 69 8.98 -21.08 -37.61
C SER A 69 9.40 -22.40 -36.96
N ILE A 70 10.34 -22.33 -36.01
CA ILE A 70 10.84 -23.52 -35.31
C ILE A 70 9.76 -24.09 -34.41
N LEU A 71 9.00 -23.25 -33.70
CA LEU A 71 7.88 -23.71 -32.89
C LEU A 71 6.82 -24.42 -33.76
N HIS A 72 6.48 -23.87 -34.93
CA HIS A 72 5.61 -24.54 -35.90
C HIS A 72 6.15 -25.91 -36.33
N LEU A 73 7.44 -26.00 -36.67
CA LEU A 73 8.08 -27.26 -37.06
C LEU A 73 8.04 -28.30 -35.93
N LEU A 74 8.34 -27.88 -34.69
CA LEU A 74 8.31 -28.74 -33.51
C LEU A 74 6.90 -29.30 -33.27
N LEU A 75 5.87 -28.46 -33.30
CA LEU A 75 4.49 -28.86 -33.04
C LEU A 75 3.89 -29.72 -34.17
N ALA A 76 4.22 -29.42 -35.43
CA ALA A 76 3.72 -30.17 -36.58
C ALA A 76 4.32 -31.59 -36.68
N ASN A 77 5.56 -31.78 -36.22
CA ASN A 77 6.27 -33.06 -36.31
C ASN A 77 6.33 -33.84 -34.98
N ALA A 78 5.66 -33.35 -33.93
CA ALA A 78 5.54 -34.10 -32.68
C ALA A 78 4.76 -35.40 -32.94
N LYS A 79 5.45 -36.54 -32.84
CA LYS A 79 4.82 -37.87 -33.02
C LYS A 79 3.90 -38.18 -31.83
N GLY A 80 2.62 -37.87 -31.99
CA GLY A 80 1.56 -38.07 -30.99
C GLY A 80 0.97 -36.75 -30.50
N ALA A 81 -0.21 -36.81 -29.87
CA ALA A 81 -0.77 -35.63 -29.21
C ALA A 81 0.15 -35.24 -28.05
N LEU A 82 0.72 -34.03 -28.12
CA LEU A 82 1.49 -33.48 -26.99
C LEU A 82 0.59 -33.43 -25.76
N SER A 83 1.11 -33.87 -24.62
CA SER A 83 0.34 -33.86 -23.37
C SER A 83 0.08 -32.44 -22.90
N GLU A 84 -1.01 -32.27 -22.15
CA GLU A 84 -1.33 -30.99 -21.50
C GLU A 84 -0.22 -30.56 -20.52
N GLU A 85 0.54 -31.52 -19.98
CA GLU A 85 1.73 -31.27 -19.14
C GLU A 85 2.87 -30.55 -19.88
N VAL A 86 2.90 -30.62 -21.21
CA VAL A 86 3.87 -29.91 -22.05
C VAL A 86 3.29 -28.61 -22.58
N LEU A 87 2.11 -28.67 -23.21
CA LEU A 87 1.49 -27.52 -23.86
C LEU A 87 0.99 -26.46 -22.86
N GLY A 88 0.50 -26.86 -21.69
CA GLY A 88 0.03 -25.95 -20.66
C GLY A 88 1.13 -25.01 -20.15
N PRO A 89 2.25 -25.53 -19.61
CA PRO A 89 3.39 -24.70 -19.19
C PRO A 89 3.99 -23.87 -20.33
N ALA A 90 4.05 -24.41 -21.55
CA ALA A 90 4.52 -23.67 -22.73
C ALA A 90 3.62 -22.47 -23.04
N LEU A 91 2.30 -22.65 -23.00
CA LEU A 91 1.32 -21.57 -23.17
C LEU A 91 1.48 -20.49 -22.09
N PHE A 92 1.66 -20.89 -20.83
CA PHE A 92 1.97 -19.92 -19.76
C PHE A 92 3.28 -19.18 -19.99
N SER A 93 4.33 -19.85 -20.48
CA SER A 93 5.61 -19.22 -20.81
C SER A 93 5.45 -18.16 -21.90
N ALA A 94 4.74 -18.49 -22.98
CA ALA A 94 4.46 -17.55 -24.08
C ALA A 94 3.63 -16.34 -23.61
N VAL A 95 2.64 -16.55 -22.75
CA VAL A 95 1.83 -15.47 -22.16
C VAL A 95 2.69 -14.56 -21.27
N LYS A 96 3.54 -15.14 -20.40
CA LYS A 96 4.44 -14.37 -19.52
C LYS A 96 5.42 -13.50 -20.29
N GLN A 97 5.84 -13.95 -21.48
CA GLN A 97 6.78 -13.23 -22.33
C GLN A 97 6.09 -12.25 -23.30
N ASN A 98 4.75 -12.07 -23.21
CA ASN A 98 3.96 -11.20 -24.09
C ASN A 98 4.05 -11.56 -25.59
N GLN A 99 4.17 -12.85 -25.92
CA GLN A 99 4.38 -13.32 -27.29
C GLN A 99 3.07 -13.84 -27.92
N HIS A 100 2.25 -12.93 -28.46
CA HIS A 100 0.94 -13.27 -29.04
C HIS A 100 1.03 -14.22 -30.25
N ALA A 101 2.10 -14.14 -31.04
CA ALA A 101 2.36 -15.09 -32.12
C ALA A 101 2.58 -16.51 -31.58
N MET A 102 3.45 -16.70 -30.59
CA MET A 102 3.69 -18.02 -29.97
C MET A 102 2.41 -18.58 -29.33
N VAL A 103 1.62 -17.73 -28.67
CA VAL A 103 0.31 -18.12 -28.14
C VAL A 103 -0.62 -18.61 -29.24
N THR A 104 -0.65 -17.94 -30.40
CA THR A 104 -1.45 -18.36 -31.56
C THR A 104 -1.02 -19.74 -32.03
N VAL A 105 0.28 -19.94 -32.28
CA VAL A 105 0.86 -21.22 -32.70
C VAL A 105 0.53 -22.36 -31.74
N LEU A 106 0.69 -22.14 -30.43
CA LEU A 106 0.38 -23.15 -29.40
C LEU A 106 -1.11 -23.49 -29.37
N THR A 107 -2.00 -22.49 -29.42
CA THR A 107 -3.45 -22.72 -29.41
C THR A 107 -3.96 -23.39 -30.68
N ASP A 108 -3.42 -23.03 -31.85
CA ASP A 108 -3.74 -23.69 -33.13
C ASP A 108 -3.26 -25.13 -33.19
N SER A 109 -2.22 -25.47 -32.43
CA SER A 109 -1.72 -26.83 -32.28
C SER A 109 -2.45 -27.64 -31.18
N GLY A 110 -3.57 -27.13 -30.66
CA GLY A 110 -4.42 -27.85 -29.70
C GLY A 110 -4.12 -27.59 -28.22
N ALA A 111 -3.32 -26.58 -27.87
CA ALA A 111 -3.14 -26.21 -26.46
C ALA A 111 -4.47 -25.77 -25.83
N ASN A 112 -4.78 -26.33 -24.66
CA ASN A 112 -5.99 -25.96 -23.92
C ASN A 112 -5.91 -24.50 -23.45
N VAL A 113 -6.67 -23.62 -24.11
CA VAL A 113 -6.77 -22.18 -23.80
C VAL A 113 -7.25 -21.90 -22.37
N ASN A 114 -7.94 -22.85 -21.73
CA ASN A 114 -8.50 -22.74 -20.39
C ASN A 114 -7.74 -23.58 -19.35
N VAL A 115 -6.50 -24.00 -19.65
CA VAL A 115 -5.63 -24.70 -18.69
C VAL A 115 -5.44 -23.86 -17.42
N CYS A 116 -5.41 -24.49 -16.26
CA CYS A 116 -5.18 -23.81 -14.98
C CYS A 116 -3.80 -24.16 -14.42
N ASP A 117 -3.07 -23.16 -13.93
CA ASP A 117 -1.85 -23.39 -13.16
C ASP A 117 -2.16 -23.78 -11.70
N LYS A 118 -1.12 -24.04 -10.90
CA LYS A 118 -1.25 -24.40 -9.47
C LYS A 118 -1.90 -23.31 -8.61
N ARG A 119 -1.94 -22.06 -9.08
CA ARG A 119 -2.56 -20.91 -8.40
C ARG A 119 -3.98 -20.65 -8.92
N GLY A 120 -4.47 -21.43 -9.89
CA GLY A 120 -5.78 -21.27 -10.50
C GLY A 120 -5.83 -20.23 -11.62
N TYR A 121 -4.69 -19.71 -12.08
CA TYR A 121 -4.67 -18.81 -13.22
C TYR A 121 -4.98 -19.58 -14.49
N THR A 122 -5.81 -18.99 -15.35
CA THR A 122 -5.85 -19.32 -16.77
C THR A 122 -4.88 -18.43 -17.55
N PRO A 123 -4.47 -18.82 -18.77
CA PRO A 123 -3.72 -17.94 -19.67
C PRO A 123 -4.35 -16.55 -19.80
N LEU A 124 -5.69 -16.49 -19.87
CA LEU A 124 -6.44 -15.24 -19.98
C LEU A 124 -6.28 -14.38 -18.72
N LEU A 125 -6.49 -14.96 -17.52
CA LEU A 125 -6.31 -14.24 -16.25
C LEU A 125 -4.89 -13.70 -16.09
N LEU A 126 -3.88 -14.51 -16.46
CA LEU A 126 -2.49 -14.08 -16.40
C LEU A 126 -2.20 -12.93 -17.37
N SER A 127 -2.70 -13.00 -18.61
CA SER A 127 -2.54 -11.90 -19.57
C SER A 127 -3.22 -10.60 -19.11
N ALA A 128 -4.34 -10.70 -18.37
CA ALA A 128 -5.02 -9.54 -17.78
C ALA A 128 -4.20 -8.91 -16.64
N GLU A 129 -3.64 -9.72 -15.74
CA GLU A 129 -2.77 -9.27 -14.64
C GLU A 129 -1.47 -8.63 -15.13
N LEU A 130 -0.90 -9.17 -16.22
CA LEU A 130 0.32 -8.62 -16.83
C LEU A 130 0.04 -7.45 -17.79
N GLY A 131 -1.22 -7.17 -18.13
CA GLY A 131 -1.60 -6.10 -19.06
C GLY A 131 -1.27 -6.39 -20.53
N HIS A 132 -1.05 -7.65 -20.90
CA HIS A 132 -0.64 -8.08 -22.23
C HIS A 132 -1.81 -8.07 -23.22
N THR A 133 -2.14 -6.89 -23.75
CA THR A 133 -3.35 -6.64 -24.56
C THR A 133 -3.49 -7.53 -25.78
N GLU A 134 -2.44 -7.70 -26.59
CA GLU A 134 -2.53 -8.52 -27.81
C GLU A 134 -2.65 -10.01 -27.49
N VAL A 135 -1.91 -10.49 -26.49
CA VAL A 135 -2.08 -11.86 -25.98
C VAL A 135 -3.50 -12.09 -25.48
N PHE A 136 -4.05 -11.15 -24.70
CA PHE A 136 -5.41 -11.20 -24.19
C PHE A 136 -6.45 -11.28 -25.32
N ARG A 137 -6.27 -10.49 -26.39
CA ARG A 137 -7.13 -10.51 -27.59
C ARG A 137 -7.07 -11.85 -28.32
N VAL A 138 -5.88 -12.41 -28.52
CA VAL A 138 -5.71 -13.73 -29.14
C VAL A 138 -6.43 -14.80 -28.32
N LEU A 139 -6.23 -14.81 -27.01
CA LEU A 139 -6.87 -15.79 -26.13
C LEU A 139 -8.41 -15.68 -26.17
N LEU A 140 -8.98 -14.47 -26.21
CA LEU A 140 -10.41 -14.27 -26.42
C LEU A 140 -10.89 -14.76 -27.79
N ALA A 141 -10.13 -14.51 -28.85
CA ALA A 141 -10.45 -15.01 -30.19
C ALA A 141 -10.47 -16.56 -30.24
N LYS A 142 -9.62 -17.20 -29.42
CA LYS A 142 -9.59 -18.65 -29.20
C LYS A 142 -10.61 -19.14 -28.15
N GLN A 143 -11.64 -18.34 -27.84
CA GLN A 143 -12.75 -18.70 -26.95
C GLN A 143 -12.33 -19.02 -25.50
N ALA A 144 -11.31 -18.32 -24.98
CA ALA A 144 -10.98 -18.38 -23.56
C ALA A 144 -12.18 -17.99 -22.67
N LYS A 145 -12.37 -18.69 -21.55
CA LYS A 145 -13.42 -18.43 -20.57
C LYS A 145 -13.15 -17.10 -19.85
N ILE A 146 -13.92 -16.09 -20.23
CA ILE A 146 -13.81 -14.72 -19.71
C ILE A 146 -14.29 -14.56 -18.25
N ASN A 147 -15.17 -15.46 -17.80
CA ASN A 147 -15.78 -15.44 -16.47
C ASN A 147 -15.03 -16.28 -15.43
N ALA A 148 -13.83 -16.78 -15.77
CA ALA A 148 -12.99 -17.47 -14.81
C ALA A 148 -12.59 -16.53 -13.67
N THR A 149 -12.48 -17.07 -12.46
CA THR A 149 -12.05 -16.35 -11.26
C THR A 149 -10.98 -17.15 -10.53
N LEU A 150 -10.07 -16.45 -9.86
CA LEU A 150 -9.11 -17.05 -8.93
C LEU A 150 -9.81 -17.50 -7.63
N SER A 151 -9.08 -18.22 -6.78
CA SER A 151 -9.56 -18.73 -5.49
C SER A 151 -9.95 -17.63 -4.49
N ASP A 152 -9.40 -16.43 -4.64
CA ASP A 152 -9.73 -15.24 -3.83
C ASP A 152 -10.89 -14.42 -4.41
N LEU A 153 -11.57 -14.93 -5.45
CA LEU A 153 -12.64 -14.29 -6.22
C LEU A 153 -12.17 -13.18 -7.19
N SER A 154 -10.86 -13.02 -7.42
CA SER A 154 -10.37 -12.09 -8.43
C SER A 154 -10.76 -12.54 -9.83
N SER A 155 -11.51 -11.69 -10.54
CA SER A 155 -11.89 -11.90 -11.94
C SER A 155 -10.89 -11.26 -12.91
N ALA A 156 -10.99 -11.57 -14.21
CA ALA A 156 -10.19 -10.92 -15.25
C ALA A 156 -10.28 -9.38 -15.18
N LEU A 157 -11.45 -8.83 -14.83
CA LEU A 157 -11.66 -7.40 -14.71
C LEU A 157 -10.90 -6.80 -13.52
N HIS A 158 -10.85 -7.49 -12.38
CA HIS A 158 -10.03 -7.05 -11.23
C HIS A 158 -8.54 -7.02 -11.59
N LEU A 159 -8.04 -8.08 -12.24
CA LEU A 159 -6.64 -8.19 -12.64
C LEU A 159 -6.26 -7.14 -13.70
N ALA A 160 -7.13 -6.89 -14.67
CA ALA A 160 -6.94 -5.86 -15.69
C ALA A 160 -6.93 -4.43 -15.10
N VAL A 161 -7.77 -4.17 -14.11
CA VAL A 161 -7.74 -2.89 -13.40
C VAL A 161 -6.46 -2.76 -12.58
N HIS A 162 -6.03 -3.81 -11.88
CA HIS A 162 -4.78 -3.81 -11.13
C HIS A 162 -3.58 -3.48 -12.04
N SER A 163 -3.50 -4.12 -13.22
CA SER A 163 -2.44 -3.85 -14.20
C SER A 163 -2.53 -2.46 -14.82
N GLY A 164 -3.73 -1.84 -14.84
CA GLY A 164 -3.97 -0.52 -15.42
C GLY A 164 -4.22 -0.56 -16.92
N SER A 165 -4.48 -1.74 -17.50
CA SER A 165 -4.68 -1.89 -18.94
C SER A 165 -6.08 -1.44 -19.38
N VAL A 166 -6.18 -0.18 -19.81
CA VAL A 166 -7.42 0.38 -20.39
C VAL A 166 -8.00 -0.47 -21.51
N PRO A 167 -7.21 -0.96 -22.50
CA PRO A 167 -7.77 -1.76 -23.59
C PRO A 167 -8.39 -3.08 -23.13
N ILE A 168 -7.77 -3.76 -22.17
CA ILE A 168 -8.31 -5.02 -21.63
C ILE A 168 -9.58 -4.73 -20.83
N VAL A 169 -9.58 -3.69 -19.98
CA VAL A 169 -10.78 -3.30 -19.21
C VAL A 169 -11.95 -2.96 -20.15
N GLN A 170 -11.73 -2.17 -21.20
CA GLN A 170 -12.77 -1.85 -22.19
C GLN A 170 -13.30 -3.12 -22.87
N THR A 171 -12.40 -3.99 -23.34
CA THR A 171 -12.78 -5.25 -23.99
C THR A 171 -13.64 -6.12 -23.06
N LEU A 172 -13.27 -6.23 -21.78
CA LEU A 172 -14.02 -7.00 -20.80
C LEU A 172 -15.43 -6.43 -20.56
N LEU A 173 -15.55 -5.10 -20.45
CA LEU A 173 -16.83 -4.42 -20.25
C LEU A 173 -17.74 -4.52 -21.49
N GLU A 174 -17.18 -4.38 -22.69
CA GLU A 174 -17.88 -4.58 -23.97
C GLU A 174 -18.41 -6.02 -24.13
N LYS A 175 -17.71 -7.01 -23.55
CA LYS A 175 -18.16 -8.40 -23.48
C LYS A 175 -19.21 -8.66 -22.40
N GLY A 176 -19.67 -7.61 -21.71
CA GLY A 176 -20.78 -7.68 -20.77
C GLY A 176 -20.41 -8.13 -19.35
N LEU A 177 -19.12 -8.05 -18.97
CA LEU A 177 -18.75 -8.28 -17.57
C LEU A 177 -19.34 -7.17 -16.69
N ASP A 178 -19.93 -7.57 -15.57
CA ASP A 178 -20.48 -6.63 -14.60
C ASP A 178 -19.36 -5.74 -14.03
N PRO A 179 -19.42 -4.40 -14.23
CA PRO A 179 -18.44 -3.48 -13.64
C PRO A 179 -18.49 -3.42 -12.11
N ASN A 180 -19.52 -4.01 -11.48
CA ASN A 180 -19.71 -4.09 -10.04
C ASN A 180 -19.37 -5.47 -9.44
N ILE A 181 -18.81 -6.38 -10.24
CA ILE A 181 -18.37 -7.70 -9.76
C ILE A 181 -17.50 -7.56 -8.51
N THR A 182 -17.81 -8.32 -7.46
CA THR A 182 -17.08 -8.26 -6.20
C THR A 182 -15.98 -9.30 -6.16
N GLY A 183 -14.76 -8.89 -5.81
CA GLY A 183 -13.60 -9.75 -5.61
C GLY A 183 -13.17 -9.81 -4.13
N PRO A 184 -11.86 -9.95 -3.85
CA PRO A 184 -11.32 -10.00 -2.51
C PRO A 184 -11.79 -8.83 -1.63
N LYS A 185 -12.12 -9.10 -0.37
CA LYS A 185 -12.63 -8.08 0.59
C LYS A 185 -13.88 -7.33 0.07
N ALA A 186 -14.70 -7.98 -0.75
CA ALA A 186 -15.87 -7.38 -1.41
C ALA A 186 -15.55 -6.11 -2.20
N GLN A 187 -14.30 -5.94 -2.66
CA GLN A 187 -13.92 -4.81 -3.51
C GLN A 187 -14.37 -5.07 -4.94
N ASN A 188 -14.97 -4.06 -5.57
CA ASN A 188 -15.27 -4.08 -7.00
C ASN A 188 -14.12 -3.45 -7.82
N PRO A 189 -14.15 -3.51 -9.16
CA PRO A 189 -13.17 -2.88 -10.03
C PRO A 189 -12.87 -1.41 -9.71
N LEU A 190 -13.88 -0.62 -9.33
CA LEU A 190 -13.68 0.79 -9.00
C LEU A 190 -12.92 1.00 -7.68
N HIS A 191 -13.08 0.11 -6.69
CA HIS A 191 -12.26 0.12 -5.48
C HIS A 191 -10.78 -0.15 -5.80
N LEU A 192 -10.50 -1.13 -6.67
CA LEU A 192 -9.13 -1.42 -7.09
C LEU A 192 -8.52 -0.28 -7.90
N ALA A 193 -9.29 0.35 -8.80
CA ALA A 193 -8.83 1.53 -9.53
C ALA A 193 -8.46 2.67 -8.56
N ALA A 194 -9.27 2.86 -7.52
CA ALA A 194 -8.99 3.81 -6.45
C ALA A 194 -7.75 3.46 -5.64
N GLN A 195 -7.55 2.19 -5.27
CA GLN A 195 -6.41 1.74 -4.48
C GLN A 195 -5.08 1.79 -5.25
N CYS A 196 -5.09 1.43 -6.54
CA CYS A 196 -3.91 1.32 -7.40
C CYS A 196 -3.58 2.61 -8.17
N ASN A 197 -4.22 3.73 -7.85
CA ASN A 197 -4.07 5.02 -8.55
C ASN A 197 -4.32 4.93 -10.07
N ARG A 198 -5.37 4.22 -10.50
CA ARG A 198 -5.73 4.08 -11.92
C ARG A 198 -6.82 5.09 -12.29
N CYS A 199 -6.47 6.38 -12.23
CA CYS A 199 -7.41 7.47 -12.49
C CYS A 199 -8.06 7.38 -13.87
N ASP A 200 -7.31 6.97 -14.91
CA ASP A 200 -7.80 6.81 -16.28
C ASP A 200 -8.92 5.76 -16.41
N LEU A 201 -8.93 4.76 -15.52
CA LEU A 201 -9.94 3.71 -15.51
C LEU A 201 -11.23 4.12 -14.79
N VAL A 202 -11.21 5.15 -13.94
CA VAL A 202 -12.40 5.60 -13.21
C VAL A 202 -13.50 5.98 -14.18
N GLY A 203 -13.20 6.84 -15.16
CA GLY A 203 -14.18 7.27 -16.15
C GLY A 203 -14.70 6.12 -17.02
N VAL A 204 -13.84 5.15 -17.37
CA VAL A 204 -14.22 3.96 -18.16
C VAL A 204 -15.19 3.08 -17.38
N LEU A 205 -14.87 2.77 -16.12
CA LEU A 205 -15.71 1.94 -15.26
C LEU A 205 -17.05 2.61 -14.96
N VAL A 206 -17.06 3.91 -14.64
CA VAL A 206 -18.31 4.64 -14.34
C VAL A 206 -19.21 4.72 -15.57
N LYS A 207 -18.67 4.97 -16.77
CA LYS A 207 -19.44 4.95 -18.02
C LYS A 207 -20.06 3.58 -18.30
N ALA A 208 -19.40 2.50 -17.89
CA ALA A 208 -19.93 1.15 -18.02
C ALA A 208 -20.97 0.78 -16.96
N GLY A 209 -21.24 1.64 -15.97
CA GLY A 209 -22.24 1.41 -14.91
C GLY A 209 -21.65 1.03 -13.55
N ALA A 210 -20.36 1.26 -13.30
CA ALA A 210 -19.78 1.09 -11.98
C ALA A 210 -20.43 2.03 -10.96
N GLN A 211 -20.81 1.49 -9.81
CA GLN A 211 -21.38 2.21 -8.69
C GLN A 211 -20.27 3.00 -7.97
N VAL A 212 -20.28 4.32 -8.15
CA VAL A 212 -19.24 5.24 -7.63
C VAL A 212 -19.14 5.19 -6.10
N ASN A 213 -20.28 5.02 -5.43
CA ASN A 213 -20.39 4.97 -3.97
C ASN A 213 -20.58 3.54 -3.44
N ALA A 214 -20.18 2.52 -4.21
CA ALA A 214 -20.17 1.14 -3.72
C ALA A 214 -19.34 1.02 -2.44
N VAL A 215 -19.72 0.08 -1.59
CA VAL A 215 -19.04 -0.19 -0.32
C VAL A 215 -18.42 -1.58 -0.36
N ALA A 216 -17.12 -1.65 -0.06
CA ALA A 216 -16.40 -2.89 0.14
C ALA A 216 -16.52 -3.37 1.60
N GLN A 217 -15.70 -4.35 1.96
CA GLN A 217 -15.51 -4.73 3.36
C GLN A 217 -15.18 -3.51 4.21
N ASP A 218 -15.70 -3.51 5.43
CA ASP A 218 -15.60 -2.41 6.40
C ASP A 218 -16.26 -1.10 5.97
N GLY A 219 -17.12 -1.13 4.95
CA GLY A 219 -17.88 0.05 4.53
C GLY A 219 -17.04 1.07 3.77
N LEU A 220 -15.85 0.69 3.31
CA LEU A 220 -14.95 1.56 2.56
C LEU A 220 -15.50 1.77 1.15
N THR A 221 -15.57 3.02 0.71
CA THR A 221 -15.89 3.37 -0.69
C THR A 221 -14.61 3.56 -1.51
N PRO A 222 -14.68 3.62 -2.86
CA PRO A 222 -13.51 3.96 -3.68
C PRO A 222 -12.85 5.27 -3.24
N LEU A 223 -13.63 6.28 -2.84
CA LEU A 223 -13.10 7.56 -2.37
C LEU A 223 -12.33 7.44 -1.05
N HIS A 224 -12.72 6.53 -0.16
CA HIS A 224 -11.95 6.24 1.07
C HIS A 224 -10.56 5.67 0.74
N LEU A 225 -10.50 4.67 -0.15
CA LEU A 225 -9.25 4.01 -0.55
C LEU A 225 -8.31 4.99 -1.27
N ALA A 226 -8.82 5.76 -2.23
CA ALA A 226 -8.03 6.79 -2.92
C ALA A 226 -7.49 7.84 -1.94
N SER A 227 -8.29 8.18 -0.91
CA SER A 227 -7.89 9.15 0.11
C SER A 227 -6.84 8.62 1.09
N GLN A 228 -6.98 7.36 1.50
CA GLN A 228 -6.01 6.68 2.37
C GLN A 228 -4.62 6.60 1.73
N HIS A 229 -4.57 6.33 0.42
CA HIS A 229 -3.31 6.19 -0.32
C HIS A 229 -2.81 7.50 -0.95
N ASN A 230 -3.47 8.63 -0.70
CA ASN A 230 -3.12 9.96 -1.23
C ASN A 230 -3.10 10.04 -2.78
N HIS A 231 -4.02 9.33 -3.43
CA HIS A 231 -4.14 9.25 -4.89
C HIS A 231 -4.97 10.41 -5.44
N ALA A 232 -4.36 11.60 -5.44
CA ALA A 232 -5.03 12.86 -5.75
C ALA A 232 -5.76 12.87 -7.12
N ASP A 233 -5.16 12.31 -8.16
CA ASP A 233 -5.74 12.31 -9.50
C ASP A 233 -6.96 11.38 -9.58
N THR A 234 -6.93 10.24 -8.89
CA THR A 234 -8.10 9.38 -8.74
C THR A 234 -9.19 10.03 -7.90
N VAL A 235 -8.85 10.75 -6.82
CA VAL A 235 -9.81 11.53 -6.04
C VAL A 235 -10.52 12.56 -6.91
N ILE A 236 -9.78 13.29 -7.76
CA ILE A 236 -10.36 14.25 -8.72
C ILE A 236 -11.37 13.54 -9.63
N GLN A 237 -10.97 12.42 -10.24
CA GLN A 237 -11.85 11.67 -11.14
C GLN A 237 -13.11 11.14 -10.43
N LEU A 238 -12.97 10.61 -9.21
CA LEU A 238 -14.09 10.12 -8.41
C LEU A 238 -15.07 11.25 -8.06
N LEU A 239 -14.58 12.40 -7.61
CA LEU A 239 -15.41 13.57 -7.29
C LEU A 239 -16.13 14.13 -8.53
N GLN A 240 -15.44 14.19 -9.68
CA GLN A 240 -16.05 14.57 -10.96
C GLN A 240 -17.17 13.61 -11.37
N ASN A 241 -17.05 12.33 -11.02
CA ASN A 241 -18.06 11.30 -11.22
C ASN A 241 -19.06 11.18 -10.05
N LYS A 242 -19.23 12.25 -9.25
CA LYS A 242 -20.23 12.35 -8.16
C LYS A 242 -20.00 11.40 -6.97
N ALA A 243 -18.74 11.08 -6.66
CA ALA A 243 -18.43 10.39 -5.41
C ALA A 243 -18.82 11.23 -4.19
N GLU A 244 -19.48 10.60 -3.22
CA GLU A 244 -19.94 11.27 -2.01
C GLU A 244 -18.84 11.29 -0.93
N SER A 245 -18.33 12.48 -0.62
CA SER A 245 -17.27 12.67 0.39
C SER A 245 -17.73 12.51 1.84
N GLY A 246 -19.05 12.52 2.08
CA GLY A 246 -19.67 12.45 3.42
C GLY A 246 -19.96 11.04 3.91
N LEU A 247 -19.81 10.02 3.06
CA LEU A 247 -20.03 8.63 3.45
C LEU A 247 -19.04 8.21 4.54
N LYS A 248 -19.52 7.39 5.47
CA LYS A 248 -18.74 6.87 6.60
C LYS A 248 -18.52 5.38 6.44
N ASP A 249 -17.31 4.95 6.74
CA ASP A 249 -16.98 3.53 6.90
C ASP A 249 -17.51 2.97 8.24
N ARG A 250 -17.22 1.70 8.53
CA ARG A 250 -17.61 1.03 9.79
C ARG A 250 -16.95 1.60 11.04
N GLN A 251 -15.88 2.40 10.91
CA GLN A 251 -15.27 3.13 12.02
C GLN A 251 -15.88 4.52 12.20
N GLY A 252 -16.83 4.91 11.35
CA GLY A 252 -17.44 6.24 11.33
C GLY A 252 -16.57 7.29 10.63
N ARG A 253 -15.50 6.87 9.95
CA ARG A 253 -14.55 7.75 9.27
C ARG A 253 -15.02 8.07 7.86
N THR A 254 -14.86 9.31 7.46
CA THR A 254 -15.09 9.77 6.08
C THR A 254 -13.79 9.74 5.26
N ALA A 255 -13.87 9.91 3.95
CA ALA A 255 -12.69 10.07 3.08
C ALA A 255 -11.68 11.13 3.60
N LEU A 256 -12.19 12.22 4.19
CA LEU A 256 -11.36 13.28 4.77
C LEU A 256 -10.57 12.82 6.01
N HIS A 257 -11.12 11.91 6.82
CA HIS A 257 -10.40 11.30 7.95
C HIS A 257 -9.20 10.48 7.46
N TRP A 258 -9.39 9.67 6.43
CA TRP A 258 -8.33 8.86 5.82
C TRP A 258 -7.26 9.73 5.16
N ALA A 259 -7.66 10.77 4.42
CA ALA A 259 -6.74 11.74 3.84
C ALA A 259 -5.90 12.44 4.92
N ALA A 260 -6.54 12.88 6.00
CA ALA A 260 -5.88 13.56 7.11
C ALA A 260 -4.87 12.68 7.85
N SER A 261 -5.17 11.39 8.01
CA SER A 261 -4.27 10.40 8.64
C SER A 261 -3.13 9.95 7.74
N SER A 262 -3.22 10.13 6.42
CA SER A 262 -2.21 9.64 5.48
C SER A 262 -0.94 10.49 5.49
N HIS A 263 0.22 9.84 5.38
CA HIS A 263 1.49 10.54 5.21
C HIS A 263 1.51 11.25 3.84
N GLY A 264 1.68 12.57 3.84
CA GLY A 264 1.67 13.37 2.61
C GLY A 264 0.27 13.72 2.07
N GLY A 265 -0.80 13.30 2.74
CA GLY A 265 -2.24 13.47 2.39
C GLY A 265 -2.76 14.88 2.15
N SER A 266 -1.90 15.90 2.24
CA SER A 266 -2.26 17.31 2.18
C SER A 266 -3.00 17.70 0.90
N ARG A 267 -2.57 17.20 -0.27
CA ARG A 267 -3.22 17.49 -1.56
C ARG A 267 -4.64 16.93 -1.60
N VAL A 268 -4.86 15.71 -1.12
CA VAL A 268 -6.20 15.12 -1.07
C VAL A 268 -7.09 15.86 -0.07
N VAL A 269 -6.57 16.25 1.09
CA VAL A 269 -7.33 17.08 2.05
C VAL A 269 -7.80 18.38 1.39
N ASP A 270 -6.93 19.09 0.67
CA ASP A 270 -7.30 20.31 -0.05
C ASP A 270 -8.35 20.07 -1.14
N LEU A 271 -8.22 18.97 -1.89
CA LEU A 271 -9.18 18.60 -2.93
C LEU A 271 -10.56 18.30 -2.35
N LEU A 272 -10.63 17.49 -1.30
CA LEU A 272 -11.89 17.15 -0.62
C LEU A 272 -12.55 18.39 -0.03
N LEU A 273 -11.79 19.25 0.66
CA LEU A 273 -12.31 20.49 1.22
C LEU A 273 -12.77 21.48 0.14
N SER A 274 -12.07 21.55 -1.00
CA SER A 274 -12.47 22.36 -2.15
C SER A 274 -13.74 21.83 -2.82
N ALA A 275 -13.95 20.51 -2.79
CA ALA A 275 -15.18 19.84 -3.18
C ALA A 275 -16.29 19.91 -2.11
N LYS A 276 -16.16 20.79 -1.11
CA LYS A 276 -17.14 21.03 -0.02
C LYS A 276 -17.34 19.83 0.92
N ALA A 277 -16.34 18.96 1.07
CA ALA A 277 -16.37 17.94 2.12
C ALA A 277 -16.43 18.61 3.51
N ASP A 278 -17.34 18.12 4.36
CA ASP A 278 -17.53 18.63 5.71
C ASP A 278 -16.38 18.17 6.64
N PRO A 279 -15.62 19.09 7.28
CA PRO A 279 -14.55 18.75 8.22
C PRO A 279 -15.03 18.44 9.64
N THR A 280 -16.33 18.60 9.93
CA THR A 280 -16.89 18.46 11.28
C THR A 280 -17.25 17.03 11.74
N PRO A 281 -17.53 16.04 10.86
CA PRO A 281 -17.86 14.70 11.32
C PRO A 281 -16.74 14.09 12.16
N THR A 282 -17.13 13.24 13.08
CA THR A 282 -16.21 12.44 13.89
C THR A 282 -16.42 10.95 13.65
N ASP A 283 -15.37 10.19 13.91
CA ASP A 283 -15.41 8.73 13.96
C ASP A 283 -16.03 8.21 15.28
N HIS A 284 -16.08 6.89 15.47
CA HIS A 284 -16.66 6.29 16.69
C HIS A 284 -15.89 6.64 17.98
N GLU A 285 -14.62 7.02 17.87
CA GLU A 285 -13.82 7.53 18.99
C GLU A 285 -13.99 9.05 19.18
N LYS A 286 -14.98 9.66 18.51
CA LYS A 286 -15.19 11.11 18.44
C LYS A 286 -13.97 11.89 17.91
N LYS A 287 -13.04 11.23 17.22
CA LYS A 287 -11.91 11.90 16.57
C LYS A 287 -12.40 12.51 15.26
N SER A 288 -12.13 13.81 15.10
CA SER A 288 -12.32 14.51 13.83
C SER A 288 -11.10 14.34 12.91
N ALA A 289 -11.22 14.72 11.64
CA ALA A 289 -10.09 14.75 10.71
C ALA A 289 -8.90 15.58 11.25
N LEU A 290 -9.16 16.63 12.05
CA LEU A 290 -8.10 17.44 12.67
C LEU A 290 -7.32 16.66 13.74
N HIS A 291 -7.98 15.78 14.51
CA HIS A 291 -7.30 14.90 15.46
C HIS A 291 -6.35 13.96 14.72
N LEU A 292 -6.82 13.33 13.64
CA LEU A 292 -6.02 12.39 12.86
C LEU A 292 -4.84 13.07 12.16
N ALA A 293 -5.04 14.28 11.62
CA ALA A 293 -3.96 15.09 11.04
C ALA A 293 -2.91 15.46 12.10
N ALA A 294 -3.35 15.76 13.33
CA ALA A 294 -2.46 16.08 14.44
C ALA A 294 -1.67 14.86 14.92
N VAL A 295 -2.29 13.68 15.01
CA VAL A 295 -1.61 12.41 15.31
C VAL A 295 -0.54 12.11 14.26
N ALA A 296 -0.89 12.26 12.98
CA ALA A 296 0.01 11.98 11.86
C ALA A 296 1.11 13.04 11.65
N GLY A 297 1.05 14.17 12.36
CA GLY A 297 2.00 15.28 12.18
C GLY A 297 1.85 16.03 10.85
N ASN A 298 0.71 15.91 10.18
CA ASN A 298 0.49 16.48 8.85
C ASN A 298 0.14 17.97 8.92
N LEU A 299 1.18 18.82 9.05
CA LEU A 299 1.05 20.28 9.16
C LEU A 299 0.20 20.91 8.08
N LYS A 300 0.37 20.49 6.82
CA LYS A 300 -0.38 21.05 5.70
C LYS A 300 -1.87 20.72 5.84
N ALA A 301 -2.22 19.46 6.12
CA ALA A 301 -3.60 19.08 6.37
C ALA A 301 -4.21 19.83 7.56
N VAL A 302 -3.46 20.02 8.65
CA VAL A 302 -3.90 20.82 9.80
C VAL A 302 -4.22 22.26 9.38
N ASN A 303 -3.33 22.94 8.66
CA ASN A 303 -3.58 24.29 8.18
C ASN A 303 -4.81 24.37 7.27
N SER A 304 -4.96 23.42 6.35
CA SER A 304 -6.10 23.35 5.44
C SER A 304 -7.43 23.15 6.19
N LEU A 305 -7.46 22.23 7.15
CA LEU A 305 -8.64 21.98 7.99
C LEU A 305 -9.02 23.20 8.83
N LEU A 306 -8.04 23.85 9.48
CA LEU A 306 -8.27 25.06 10.27
C LEU A 306 -8.78 26.23 9.41
N SER A 307 -8.24 26.40 8.20
CA SER A 307 -8.69 27.43 7.26
C SER A 307 -10.15 27.28 6.83
N ARG A 308 -10.68 26.04 6.89
CA ARG A 308 -12.07 25.69 6.58
C ARG A 308 -12.94 25.56 7.84
N LYS A 309 -12.58 26.25 8.93
CA LYS A 309 -13.33 26.32 10.20
C LYS A 309 -13.52 24.97 10.90
N ALA A 310 -12.59 24.02 10.74
CA ALA A 310 -12.57 22.85 11.61
C ALA A 310 -12.47 23.28 13.08
N LYS A 311 -13.25 22.65 13.97
CA LYS A 311 -13.26 22.97 15.41
C LYS A 311 -11.95 22.52 16.06
N GLY A 312 -11.03 23.46 16.30
CA GLY A 312 -9.72 23.20 16.92
C GLY A 312 -9.78 22.70 18.36
N ASP A 313 -10.88 23.00 19.06
CA ASP A 313 -11.15 22.67 20.46
C ASP A 313 -12.03 21.42 20.63
N ALA A 314 -12.37 20.73 19.53
CA ALA A 314 -13.11 19.48 19.59
C ALA A 314 -12.35 18.44 20.44
N LYS A 315 -13.11 17.66 21.21
CA LYS A 315 -12.59 16.61 22.08
C LYS A 315 -13.03 15.24 21.59
N ASP A 316 -12.10 14.29 21.61
CA ASP A 316 -12.37 12.88 21.35
C ASP A 316 -13.02 12.19 22.58
N MET A 317 -13.22 10.86 22.50
CA MET A 317 -13.80 10.05 23.58
C MET A 317 -12.98 10.09 24.87
N ASP A 318 -11.67 10.30 24.79
CA ASP A 318 -10.78 10.46 25.95
C ASP A 318 -10.77 11.90 26.47
N GLY A 319 -11.55 12.81 25.88
CA GLY A 319 -11.53 14.23 26.19
C GLY A 319 -10.29 14.97 25.65
N SER A 320 -9.47 14.32 24.83
CA SER A 320 -8.25 14.88 24.27
C SER A 320 -8.57 15.72 23.04
N THR A 321 -7.88 16.85 22.91
CA THR A 321 -7.97 17.73 21.73
C THR A 321 -6.88 17.39 20.72
N ALA A 322 -6.98 17.91 19.49
CA ALA A 322 -5.90 17.80 18.50
C ALA A 322 -4.53 18.28 19.02
N LEU A 323 -4.51 19.28 19.92
CA LEU A 323 -3.28 19.77 20.55
C LEU A 323 -2.65 18.73 21.50
N HIS A 324 -3.45 17.92 22.19
CA HIS A 324 -2.93 16.82 23.02
C HIS A 324 -2.21 15.78 22.14
N HIS A 325 -2.81 15.40 21.02
CA HIS A 325 -2.23 14.45 20.08
C HIS A 325 -0.96 14.98 19.41
N ALA A 326 -0.98 16.23 18.94
CA ALA A 326 0.21 16.88 18.38
C ALA A 326 1.35 16.98 19.41
N ALA A 327 1.00 17.27 20.68
CA ALA A 327 1.97 17.37 21.75
C ALA A 327 2.56 16.01 22.14
N SER A 328 1.72 14.97 22.21
CA SER A 328 2.13 13.59 22.47
C SER A 328 2.94 12.98 21.33
N GLY A 329 2.78 13.44 20.09
CA GLY A 329 3.52 12.98 18.93
C GLY A 329 4.81 13.77 18.65
N GLY A 330 5.08 14.84 19.40
CA GLY A 330 6.28 15.66 19.22
C GLY A 330 6.23 16.58 18.00
N HIS A 331 5.05 16.81 17.43
CA HIS A 331 4.87 17.54 16.16
C HIS A 331 4.91 19.06 16.37
N ALA A 332 6.09 19.60 16.68
CA ALA A 332 6.32 21.01 17.01
C ALA A 332 5.66 21.99 16.03
N SER A 333 5.79 21.77 14.72
CA SER A 333 5.18 22.64 13.71
C SER A 333 3.65 22.60 13.74
N VAL A 334 3.06 21.44 14.00
CA VAL A 334 1.60 21.28 14.16
C VAL A 334 1.13 21.97 15.43
N VAL A 335 1.87 21.82 16.53
CA VAL A 335 1.61 22.52 17.80
C VAL A 335 1.61 24.03 17.55
N SER A 336 2.63 24.58 16.88
CA SER A 336 2.68 26.01 16.53
C SER A 336 1.52 26.46 15.62
N ALA A 337 1.05 25.61 14.71
CA ALA A 337 -0.13 25.92 13.89
C ALA A 337 -1.42 25.93 14.71
N LEU A 338 -1.64 24.91 15.54
CA LEU A 338 -2.81 24.82 16.42
C LEU A 338 -2.84 25.97 17.42
N LEU A 339 -1.71 26.30 18.05
CA LEU A 339 -1.61 27.41 19.01
C LEU A 339 -1.93 28.78 18.40
N ARG A 340 -1.55 29.02 17.14
CA ARG A 340 -1.92 30.26 16.43
C ARG A 340 -3.42 30.36 16.13
N SER A 341 -4.07 29.21 15.91
CA SER A 341 -5.50 29.15 15.58
C SER A 341 -6.40 29.03 16.82
N LEU A 342 -5.87 28.55 17.96
CA LEU A 342 -6.61 28.39 19.20
C LEU A 342 -6.55 29.68 20.03
N ASN A 343 -7.69 30.12 20.55
CA ASN A 343 -7.71 31.13 21.61
C ASN A 343 -6.95 30.60 22.84
N LYS A 344 -6.35 31.49 23.66
CA LYS A 344 -5.55 31.13 24.86
C LYS A 344 -6.17 30.08 25.80
N LYS A 345 -7.49 29.86 25.74
CA LYS A 345 -8.22 28.82 26.49
C LYS A 345 -7.86 27.39 26.08
N GLY A 346 -7.55 27.13 24.80
CA GLY A 346 -7.30 25.79 24.28
C GLY A 346 -6.02 25.11 24.81
N ILE A 347 -5.07 25.91 25.30
CA ILE A 347 -3.75 25.47 25.80
C ILE A 347 -3.90 24.69 27.13
N GLU A 348 -4.89 25.06 27.92
CA GLU A 348 -5.15 24.52 29.26
C GLU A 348 -6.28 23.49 29.27
N GLU A 349 -6.74 23.06 28.10
CA GLU A 349 -7.76 22.02 28.01
C GLU A 349 -7.27 20.72 28.65
N ARG A 350 -8.19 20.06 29.34
CA ARG A 350 -7.91 18.85 30.11
C ARG A 350 -8.70 17.69 29.55
N ASN A 351 -8.02 16.58 29.33
CA ASN A 351 -8.63 15.32 28.94
C ASN A 351 -9.25 14.58 30.15
N ALA A 352 -9.76 13.37 29.96
CA ALA A 352 -10.43 12.57 30.98
C ALA A 352 -9.54 12.33 32.23
N TRP A 353 -8.22 12.24 32.06
CA TRP A 353 -7.25 12.10 33.16
C TRP A 353 -6.80 13.43 33.75
N ARG A 354 -7.47 14.53 33.40
CA ARG A 354 -7.09 15.91 33.75
C ARG A 354 -5.70 16.34 33.26
N LYS A 355 -5.11 15.62 32.31
CA LYS A 355 -3.83 15.98 31.68
C LYS A 355 -4.05 17.10 30.68
N THR A 356 -3.11 18.04 30.64
CA THR A 356 -3.01 19.11 29.64
C THR A 356 -2.07 18.69 28.50
N PRO A 357 -2.02 19.41 27.36
CA PRO A 357 -1.03 19.15 26.31
C PRO A 357 0.42 19.17 26.82
N LEU A 358 0.73 19.99 27.83
CA LEU A 358 2.05 20.04 28.45
C LEU A 358 2.38 18.74 29.21
N HIS A 359 1.40 18.11 29.85
CA HIS A 359 1.60 16.78 30.44
C HIS A 359 1.89 15.74 29.36
N ALA A 360 1.17 15.78 28.24
CA ALA A 360 1.38 14.85 27.13
C ALA A 360 2.78 14.98 26.50
N ALA A 361 3.24 16.22 26.24
CA ALA A 361 4.60 16.47 25.76
C ALA A 361 5.66 16.01 26.77
N ALA A 362 5.42 16.24 28.06
CA ALA A 362 6.35 15.88 29.11
C ALA A 362 6.44 14.36 29.34
N GLU A 363 5.33 13.64 29.27
CA GLU A 363 5.25 12.18 29.39
C GLU A 363 5.96 11.46 28.23
N LYS A 364 5.96 12.07 27.04
CA LYS A 364 6.57 11.50 25.82
C LYS A 364 7.97 12.04 25.50
N GLY A 365 8.48 12.97 26.30
CA GLY A 365 9.87 13.44 26.17
C GLY A 365 10.08 14.52 25.11
N HIS A 366 9.04 15.21 24.66
CA HIS A 366 9.13 16.21 23.59
C HIS A 366 9.47 17.60 24.13
N ASP A 367 10.75 17.87 24.38
CA ASP A 367 11.23 19.11 25.00
C ASP A 367 10.92 20.36 24.16
N SER A 368 11.10 20.28 22.84
CA SER A 368 10.81 21.39 21.91
C SER A 368 9.32 21.77 21.93
N VAL A 369 8.43 20.78 22.01
CA VAL A 369 6.99 21.01 22.17
C VAL A 369 6.67 21.59 23.55
N ALA A 370 7.30 21.08 24.60
CA ALA A 370 7.11 21.60 25.95
C ALA A 370 7.47 23.09 26.03
N VAL A 371 8.59 23.49 25.40
CA VAL A 371 8.99 24.90 25.26
C VAL A 371 7.91 25.71 24.53
N LEU A 372 7.47 25.27 23.35
CA LEU A 372 6.44 25.97 22.58
C LEU A 372 5.13 26.17 23.37
N LEU A 373 4.69 25.16 24.10
CA LEU A 373 3.48 25.24 24.94
C LEU A 373 3.67 26.26 26.07
N LEU A 374 4.85 26.29 26.71
CA LEU A 374 5.16 27.23 27.77
C LEU A 374 5.30 28.67 27.25
N GLU A 375 5.92 28.88 26.10
CA GLU A 375 5.98 30.18 25.40
C GLU A 375 4.58 30.72 25.09
N ALA A 376 3.66 29.82 24.73
CA ALA A 376 2.26 30.16 24.51
C ALA A 376 1.46 30.43 25.81
N GLY A 377 2.08 30.23 26.98
CA GLY A 377 1.50 30.54 28.29
C GLY A 377 0.90 29.34 29.02
N ALA A 378 1.28 28.10 28.67
CA ALA A 378 0.87 26.92 29.43
C ALA A 378 1.33 27.01 30.89
N LYS A 379 0.47 26.61 31.82
CA LYS A 379 0.77 26.64 33.25
C LYS A 379 1.68 25.47 33.63
N LEU A 380 2.90 25.82 34.02
CA LEU A 380 3.97 24.87 34.36
C LEU A 380 3.63 23.88 35.49
N ASN A 381 2.82 24.30 36.45
CA ASN A 381 2.54 23.56 37.70
C ASN A 381 1.10 23.04 37.78
N THR A 382 0.39 22.91 36.65
CA THR A 382 -0.90 22.22 36.64
C THR A 382 -0.73 20.78 37.07
N THR A 383 -1.72 20.25 37.76
CA THR A 383 -1.74 18.85 38.15
C THR A 383 -2.70 18.04 37.28
N ASP A 384 -2.52 16.73 37.17
CA ASP A 384 -3.49 15.81 36.57
C ASP A 384 -4.40 15.16 37.65
N HIS A 385 -5.10 14.07 37.33
CA HIS A 385 -5.95 13.34 38.29
C HIS A 385 -5.14 12.71 39.44
N SER A 386 -3.90 12.32 39.16
CA SER A 386 -2.96 11.74 40.12
C SER A 386 -2.22 12.80 40.95
N LYS A 387 -2.58 14.08 40.79
CA LYS A 387 -1.82 15.25 41.27
C LYS A 387 -0.39 15.32 40.70
N ASP A 388 -0.08 14.59 39.64
CA ASP A 388 1.21 14.69 38.96
C ASP A 388 1.24 16.02 38.18
N THR A 389 2.35 16.73 38.29
CA THR A 389 2.64 17.90 37.42
C THR A 389 3.33 17.45 36.14
N PRO A 390 3.45 18.28 35.08
CA PRO A 390 4.26 17.94 33.92
C PRO A 390 5.69 17.52 34.28
N LEU A 391 6.26 18.10 35.36
CA LEU A 391 7.56 17.70 35.87
C LEU A 391 7.57 16.27 36.46
N HIS A 392 6.49 15.84 37.13
CA HIS A 392 6.36 14.44 37.56
C HIS A 392 6.27 13.50 36.35
N CYS A 393 5.51 13.87 35.31
CA CYS A 393 5.42 13.08 34.08
C CYS A 393 6.78 12.95 33.38
N ALA A 394 7.53 14.06 33.25
CA ALA A 394 8.88 14.04 32.68
C ALA A 394 9.85 13.19 33.50
N ALA A 395 9.78 13.29 34.84
CA ALA A 395 10.63 12.52 35.73
C ALA A 395 10.31 11.02 35.71
N ARG A 396 9.02 10.65 35.62
CA ARG A 396 8.56 9.27 35.45
C ARG A 396 9.01 8.64 34.12
N GLY A 397 9.12 9.46 33.08
CA GLY A 397 9.58 9.00 31.77
C GLY A 397 11.10 9.03 31.59
N GLY A 398 11.88 9.49 32.59
CA GLY A 398 13.33 9.64 32.45
C GLY A 398 13.75 10.77 31.48
N HIS A 399 12.86 11.70 31.13
CA HIS A 399 13.09 12.66 30.04
C HIS A 399 13.95 13.85 30.47
N GLN A 400 15.27 13.66 30.49
CA GLN A 400 16.23 14.63 31.02
C GLN A 400 16.11 16.04 30.40
N GLU A 401 15.96 16.14 29.07
CA GLU A 401 15.87 17.45 28.40
C GLU A 401 14.58 18.18 28.75
N VAL A 402 13.44 17.48 28.82
CA VAL A 402 12.18 18.07 29.29
C VAL A 402 12.34 18.57 30.73
N VAL A 403 12.92 17.77 31.62
CA VAL A 403 13.16 18.17 33.02
C VAL A 403 14.04 19.43 33.07
N LYS A 404 15.12 19.48 32.28
CA LYS A 404 15.98 20.68 32.17
C LYS A 404 15.17 21.91 31.74
N ARG A 405 14.33 21.79 30.71
CA ARG A 405 13.48 22.90 30.23
C ARG A 405 12.50 23.36 31.29
N LEU A 406 11.76 22.43 31.92
CA LEU A 406 10.73 22.75 32.92
C LEU A 406 11.31 23.38 34.20
N VAL A 407 12.44 22.87 34.70
CA VAL A 407 13.06 23.37 35.94
C VAL A 407 13.71 24.75 35.73
N ASN A 408 14.28 24.98 34.55
CA ASN A 408 14.88 26.27 34.20
C ASN A 408 13.87 27.27 33.61
N TRP A 409 12.59 26.89 33.47
CA TRP A 409 11.56 27.77 32.94
C TRP A 409 11.26 28.93 33.91
N GLY A 410 11.50 30.16 33.45
CA GLY A 410 11.21 31.37 34.21
C GLY A 410 11.41 32.63 33.36
N GLN A 411 10.31 33.24 32.94
CA GLN A 411 10.29 34.64 32.52
C GLN A 411 9.93 35.52 33.74
N ALA A 412 10.42 36.76 33.77
CA ALA A 412 10.24 37.72 34.86
C ALA A 412 8.81 37.70 35.43
N GLY A 413 8.63 37.09 36.61
CA GLY A 413 7.35 37.03 37.35
C GLY A 413 6.58 35.70 37.34
N GLN A 414 6.94 34.69 36.53
CA GLN A 414 6.31 33.36 36.56
C GLN A 414 7.08 32.38 37.45
N ARG A 415 6.36 31.66 38.33
CA ARG A 415 6.93 30.73 39.32
C ARG A 415 7.60 29.52 38.63
N LYS A 416 8.87 29.27 38.98
CA LYS A 416 9.67 28.08 38.58
C LYS A 416 8.89 26.77 38.78
N GLY A 417 9.31 25.71 38.10
CA GLY A 417 8.74 24.36 38.27
C GLY A 417 8.79 23.95 39.74
N ASN A 418 7.65 23.53 40.30
CA ASN A 418 7.55 23.20 41.72
C ASN A 418 8.21 21.85 42.00
N LEU A 419 9.51 21.89 42.35
CA LEU A 419 10.32 20.73 42.70
C LEU A 419 9.81 19.98 43.95
N LYS A 420 8.99 20.65 44.78
CA LYS A 420 8.45 20.10 46.04
C LYS A 420 6.97 19.72 45.94
N ALA A 421 6.35 19.83 44.76
CA ALA A 421 4.98 19.37 44.57
C ALA A 421 4.91 17.86 44.86
N THR A 422 3.87 17.41 45.54
CA THR A 422 3.63 16.00 45.81
C THR A 422 2.41 15.52 45.03
N ASN A 423 2.52 14.31 44.49
CA ASN A 423 1.40 13.62 43.86
C ASN A 423 0.48 12.96 44.90
N ASN A 424 -0.54 12.20 44.46
CA ASN A 424 -1.49 11.53 45.35
C ASN A 424 -0.85 10.49 46.28
N VAL A 425 0.33 9.96 45.93
CA VAL A 425 1.10 9.00 46.75
C VAL A 425 2.10 9.74 47.68
N GLY A 426 2.09 11.08 47.67
CA GLY A 426 3.02 11.88 48.47
C GLY A 426 4.44 11.95 47.89
N LYS A 427 4.68 11.42 46.68
CA LYS A 427 6.00 11.46 46.04
C LYS A 427 6.22 12.78 45.31
N THR A 428 7.42 13.32 45.45
CA THR A 428 7.94 14.46 44.68
C THR A 428 8.46 14.03 43.30
N PRO A 429 8.71 14.95 42.33
CA PRO A 429 9.31 14.58 41.05
C PRO A 429 10.66 13.88 41.20
N LEU A 430 11.45 14.27 42.21
CA LEU A 430 12.73 13.61 42.52
C LEU A 430 12.51 12.16 42.94
N GLN A 431 11.60 11.92 43.89
CA GLN A 431 11.30 10.56 44.38
C GLN A 431 10.65 9.69 43.30
N VAL A 432 9.92 10.29 42.36
CA VAL A 432 9.41 9.57 41.18
C VAL A 432 10.56 9.15 40.27
N ALA A 433 11.54 10.02 40.02
CA ALA A 433 12.72 9.67 39.23
C ALA A 433 13.57 8.60 39.94
N GLU A 434 13.78 8.71 41.26
CA GLU A 434 14.52 7.72 42.05
C GLU A 434 13.86 6.34 42.10
N SER A 435 12.55 6.26 41.84
CA SER A 435 11.85 4.97 41.75
C SER A 435 11.94 4.30 40.38
N GLY A 436 12.62 4.91 39.40
CA GLY A 436 12.88 4.31 38.10
C GLY A 436 14.25 3.63 38.06
N ASP A 437 14.33 2.48 37.39
CA ASP A 437 15.53 1.63 37.40
C ASP A 437 16.48 1.86 36.20
N SER A 438 16.27 2.92 35.40
CA SER A 438 17.05 3.15 34.17
C SER A 438 18.14 4.24 34.35
N PRO A 439 19.22 4.22 33.54
CA PRO A 439 20.26 5.25 33.58
C PRO A 439 19.71 6.67 33.38
N GLU A 440 18.67 6.81 32.53
CA GLU A 440 18.00 8.08 32.30
C GLU A 440 17.35 8.61 33.59
N HIS A 441 16.75 7.74 34.39
CA HIS A 441 16.18 8.10 35.68
C HIS A 441 17.24 8.55 36.68
N GLU A 442 18.41 7.91 36.72
CA GLU A 442 19.55 8.31 37.56
C GLU A 442 20.06 9.71 37.16
N THR A 443 20.19 9.98 35.86
CA THR A 443 20.61 11.31 35.37
C THR A 443 19.59 12.39 35.72
N VAL A 444 18.29 12.09 35.64
CA VAL A 444 17.20 13.00 36.03
C VAL A 444 17.22 13.24 37.55
N ALA A 445 17.36 12.20 38.36
CA ALA A 445 17.44 12.30 39.82
C ALA A 445 18.64 13.16 40.24
N THR A 446 19.81 12.93 39.64
CA THR A 446 21.03 13.71 39.87
C THR A 446 20.82 15.19 39.53
N LEU A 447 20.16 15.47 38.40
CA LEU A 447 19.85 16.82 37.97
C LEU A 447 18.89 17.54 38.92
N LEU A 448 17.82 16.86 39.35
CA LEU A 448 16.84 17.39 40.30
C LEU A 448 17.47 17.65 41.66
N LYS A 449 18.29 16.72 42.19
CA LYS A 449 19.09 16.92 43.42
C LYS A 449 19.90 18.21 43.33
N ARG A 450 20.72 18.34 42.29
CA ARG A 450 21.57 19.53 42.09
C ARG A 450 20.76 20.83 42.06
N LYS A 451 19.62 20.84 41.38
CA LYS A 451 18.75 22.03 41.30
C LYS A 451 18.07 22.36 42.63
N MET A 452 17.68 21.37 43.43
CA MET A 452 17.14 21.59 44.77
C MET A 452 18.17 22.17 45.75
N PHE A 453 19.45 21.80 45.64
CA PHE A 453 20.54 22.38 46.44
C PHE A 453 20.79 23.86 46.13
N LEU A 454 20.62 24.28 44.87
CA LEU A 454 20.88 25.66 44.41
C LEU A 454 19.73 26.65 44.70
N ILE A 455 18.58 26.19 45.21
CA ILE A 455 17.37 27.00 45.47
C ILE A 455 17.13 27.19 46.99
N LYS A 456 17.97 26.60 47.85
CA LYS A 456 18.06 26.98 49.28
C LYS A 456 18.77 28.32 49.40
#